data_AF-A0AAV7WT30-F1
#
_entry.id   AF-A0AAV7WT30-F1
#
_cell.length_a   1.000
_cell.length_b   1.000
_cell.length_c   1.000
_cell.angle_alpha   90.00
_cell.angle_beta   90.00
_cell.angle_gamma   90.00
#
_symmetry.space_group_name_H-M   'P 1'
#
loop_
_entity.id
_entity.type
_entity.pdbx_description
1 polymer ?
#
loop_
_entity_poly.entity_id
_entity_poly.type
_entity_poly.pdbx_seq_one_letter_code
_entity_poly.pdbx_strand_id
1 'polypeptide(L)'
;MQTNRMDKYAVTLQPANATELRPESTAVQEPSLGVIMAAIQDLKQALEPKIHVVTVYVNLLQVDFQKMSEKIKTAETNNHTLQATTKRMEDQVQHRTKQNAIMAGKLEDQEGSALRNDIRVVGVPEGTEGAEGPSVDLFVEDLVLNTIRPKRISKFFSIERAHRVPIPHQIQESPLQNHQCQDFQLQGTILQGLQTKAKDALTCKTQSDFRWQVMELYHTGRGLGVD
;
A
#
# COMPACT_ATOMS: atom_id res chain seq x y z
N MET A 1 3.94 21.76 -11.43
CA MET A 1 4.56 22.96 -12.03
C MET A 1 3.73 23.39 -13.23
N GLN A 2 2.85 24.37 -13.06
CA GLN A 2 2.07 24.97 -14.15
C GLN A 2 2.39 26.47 -14.15
N THR A 3 3.13 26.92 -15.16
CA THR A 3 3.46 28.33 -15.37
C THR A 3 2.30 28.98 -16.12
N ASN A 4 1.53 29.82 -15.42
CA ASN A 4 0.45 30.60 -16.02
C ASN A 4 1.05 31.79 -16.76
N ARG A 5 0.76 31.82 -18.06
CA ARG A 5 1.29 32.69 -19.11
C ARG A 5 0.54 34.04 -19.04
N MET A 6 1.19 35.07 -18.48
CA MET A 6 0.72 36.45 -18.57
C MET A 6 1.39 37.13 -19.76
N ASP A 7 0.75 37.07 -20.92
CA ASP A 7 1.03 37.96 -22.04
C ASP A 7 -0.32 38.26 -22.70
N LYS A 8 -0.79 39.52 -22.62
CA LYS A 8 -1.66 40.20 -23.60
C LYS A 8 -2.33 41.43 -22.99
N TYR A 9 -1.60 42.55 -22.91
CA TYR A 9 -2.17 43.89 -23.05
C TYR A 9 -1.12 44.82 -23.67
N ALA A 10 -0.88 44.65 -24.98
CA ALA A 10 -0.15 45.63 -25.77
C ALA A 10 -1.14 46.73 -26.21
N VAL A 11 -1.11 47.87 -25.53
CA VAL A 11 -1.86 49.07 -25.92
C VAL A 11 -1.16 49.69 -27.13
N THR A 12 -1.83 49.65 -28.29
CA THR A 12 -1.37 50.31 -29.51
C THR A 12 -1.77 51.78 -29.45
N LEU A 13 -0.80 52.68 -29.25
CA LEU A 13 -0.99 54.12 -29.38
C LEU A 13 -0.99 54.50 -30.86
N GLN A 14 -2.08 55.09 -31.35
CA GLN A 14 -2.14 55.69 -32.69
C GLN A 14 -1.28 56.96 -32.75
N PRO A 15 -0.55 57.21 -33.85
CA PRO A 15 0.18 58.45 -34.04
C PRO A 15 -0.79 59.61 -34.34
N ALA A 16 -0.52 60.75 -33.70
CA ALA A 16 -1.24 62.00 -33.88
C ALA A 16 -1.16 62.50 -35.34
N ASN A 17 -2.31 62.84 -35.91
CA ASN A 17 -2.40 63.57 -37.17
C ASN A 17 -1.83 64.98 -36.98
N ALA A 18 -0.71 65.25 -37.63
CA ALA A 18 -0.17 66.59 -37.79
C ALA A 18 -0.97 67.31 -38.89
N THR A 19 -1.94 68.13 -38.48
CA THR A 19 -2.58 69.10 -39.37
C THR A 19 -1.85 70.43 -39.26
N GLU A 20 -1.39 70.91 -40.42
CA GLU A 20 -0.61 72.12 -40.65
C GLU A 20 -1.20 73.41 -40.06
N LEU A 21 -0.25 74.29 -39.71
CA LEU A 21 -0.39 75.66 -39.25
C LEU A 21 -1.10 76.57 -40.27
N ARG A 22 -1.99 77.41 -39.76
CA ARG A 22 -2.34 78.70 -40.38
C ARG A 22 -2.40 79.77 -39.27
N PRO A 23 -1.54 80.81 -39.27
CA PRO A 23 -1.61 81.87 -38.28
C PRO A 23 -2.56 82.96 -38.79
N GLU A 24 -3.85 82.87 -38.44
CA GLU A 24 -4.71 84.05 -38.47
C GLU A 24 -4.44 84.86 -37.20
N SER A 25 -3.91 86.08 -37.42
CA SER A 25 -3.67 87.08 -36.40
C SER A 25 -5.00 87.57 -35.84
N THR A 26 -5.49 86.93 -34.78
CA THR A 26 -6.53 87.48 -33.92
C THR A 26 -5.87 88.22 -32.77
N ALA A 27 -6.17 89.52 -32.68
CA ALA A 27 -5.77 90.39 -31.59
C ALA A 27 -5.97 89.69 -30.23
N VAL A 28 -4.91 89.65 -29.41
CA VAL A 28 -4.94 89.14 -28.04
C VAL A 28 -5.74 90.13 -27.20
N GLN A 29 -7.05 89.95 -27.14
CA GLN A 29 -7.88 90.53 -26.09
C GLN A 29 -7.59 89.75 -24.80
N GLU A 30 -7.15 90.45 -23.76
CA GLU A 30 -7.10 89.85 -22.42
C GLU A 30 -8.49 89.30 -22.09
N PRO A 31 -8.61 88.00 -21.75
CA PRO A 31 -9.89 87.44 -21.39
C PRO A 31 -10.42 88.20 -20.18
N SER A 32 -11.64 88.72 -20.29
CA SER A 32 -12.25 89.43 -19.18
C SER A 32 -12.38 88.48 -17.98
N LEU A 33 -12.23 89.02 -16.77
CA LEU A 33 -12.30 88.25 -15.52
C LEU A 33 -13.55 87.35 -15.45
N GLY A 34 -14.67 87.78 -16.04
CA GLY A 34 -15.90 86.99 -16.13
C GLY A 34 -15.78 85.71 -16.96
N VAL A 35 -15.02 85.73 -18.06
CA VAL A 35 -14.76 84.54 -18.90
C VAL A 35 -13.91 83.53 -18.13
N ILE A 36 -12.93 84.00 -17.37
CA ILE A 36 -12.07 83.16 -16.52
C ILE A 36 -12.90 82.50 -15.42
N MET A 37 -13.76 83.26 -14.73
CA MET A 37 -14.62 82.70 -13.68
C MET A 37 -15.62 81.66 -14.23
N ALA A 38 -16.20 81.91 -15.41
CA ALA A 38 -17.08 80.95 -16.07
C ALA A 38 -16.34 79.64 -16.42
N ALA A 39 -15.13 79.72 -16.98
CA ALA A 39 -14.31 78.55 -17.29
C ALA A 39 -13.92 77.75 -16.03
N ILE A 40 -13.62 78.43 -14.91
CA ILE A 40 -13.37 77.77 -13.62
C ILE A 40 -14.63 77.04 -13.12
N GLN A 41 -15.80 77.66 -13.27
CA GLN A 41 -17.09 77.06 -12.89
C GLN A 41 -17.37 75.80 -13.72
N ASP A 42 -17.16 75.87 -15.04
CA ASP A 42 -17.35 74.74 -15.96
C ASP A 42 -16.37 73.60 -15.67
N LEU A 43 -15.09 73.92 -15.43
CA LEU A 43 -14.09 72.93 -15.04
C LEU A 43 -14.47 72.26 -13.72
N LYS A 44 -14.93 73.02 -12.74
CA LYS A 44 -15.40 72.48 -11.46
C LYS A 44 -16.58 71.53 -11.68
N GLN A 45 -17.59 71.95 -12.43
CA GLN A 45 -18.76 71.12 -12.75
C GLN A 45 -18.40 69.87 -13.54
N ALA A 46 -17.38 69.92 -14.41
CA ALA A 46 -16.92 68.78 -15.19
C ALA A 46 -16.04 67.80 -14.38
N LEU A 47 -15.27 68.30 -13.40
CA LEU A 47 -14.35 67.51 -12.59
C LEU A 47 -15.04 66.80 -11.42
N GLU A 48 -15.99 67.47 -10.77
CA GLU A 48 -16.71 66.95 -9.60
C GLU A 48 -17.35 65.55 -9.84
N PRO A 49 -18.09 65.29 -10.93
CA PRO A 49 -18.63 63.96 -11.20
C PRO A 49 -17.55 62.92 -11.51
N LYS A 50 -16.44 63.31 -12.17
CA LYS A 50 -15.31 62.40 -12.46
C LYS A 50 -14.60 61.98 -11.18
N ILE A 51 -14.36 62.93 -10.27
CA ILE A 51 -13.78 62.67 -8.95
C ILE A 51 -14.71 61.73 -8.18
N HIS A 52 -16.02 62.00 -8.18
CA HIS A 52 -16.99 61.13 -7.51
C HIS A 52 -16.95 59.70 -8.04
N VAL A 53 -16.91 59.51 -9.36
CA VAL A 53 -16.78 58.19 -10.00
C VAL A 53 -15.50 57.48 -9.56
N VAL A 54 -14.35 58.17 -9.56
CA VAL A 54 -13.08 57.60 -9.10
C VAL A 54 -13.15 57.21 -7.63
N THR A 55 -13.74 58.04 -6.76
CA THR A 55 -13.94 57.71 -5.34
C THR A 55 -14.79 56.45 -5.17
N VAL A 56 -15.86 56.29 -5.95
CA VAL A 56 -16.71 55.07 -5.91
C VAL A 56 -15.90 53.83 -6.31
N TYR A 57 -15.10 53.91 -7.38
CA TYR A 57 -14.26 52.78 -7.81
C TYR A 57 -13.19 52.42 -6.78
N VAL A 58 -12.55 53.41 -6.16
CA VAL A 58 -11.55 53.18 -5.10
C VAL A 58 -12.20 52.47 -3.90
N ASN A 59 -13.40 52.90 -3.49
CA ASN A 59 -14.13 52.25 -2.41
C ASN A 59 -14.51 50.80 -2.75
N LEU A 60 -14.92 50.55 -4.00
CA LEU A 60 -15.24 49.18 -4.46
C LEU A 60 -13.99 48.28 -4.43
N LEU A 61 -12.86 48.78 -4.94
CA LEU A 61 -11.59 48.06 -4.91
C LEU A 61 -11.13 47.76 -3.47
N GLN A 62 -11.35 48.70 -2.55
CA GLN A 62 -11.02 48.49 -1.13
C GLN A 62 -11.85 47.35 -0.52
N VAL A 63 -13.15 47.28 -0.84
CA VAL A 63 -14.03 46.18 -0.40
C VAL A 63 -13.58 44.84 -1.00
N ASP A 64 -13.25 44.81 -2.30
CA ASP A 64 -12.81 43.57 -2.94
C ASP A 64 -11.46 43.11 -2.42
N PHE A 65 -10.55 44.04 -2.11
CA PHE A 65 -9.28 43.73 -1.47
C PHE A 65 -9.46 43.13 -0.07
N GLN A 66 -10.40 43.66 0.72
CA GLN A 66 -10.73 43.09 2.03
C GLN A 66 -11.27 41.65 1.90
N LYS A 67 -12.22 41.42 0.99
CA LYS A 67 -12.74 40.07 0.71
C LYS A 67 -11.65 39.11 0.26
N MET A 68 -10.72 39.58 -0.57
CA MET A 68 -9.59 38.76 -1.04
C MET A 68 -8.66 38.42 0.12
N SER A 69 -8.36 39.37 1.00
CA SER A 69 -7.54 39.14 2.20
C SER A 69 -8.18 38.11 3.13
N GLU A 70 -9.50 38.17 3.34
CA GLU A 70 -10.23 37.17 4.13
C GLU A 70 -10.16 35.78 3.50
N LYS A 71 -10.40 35.67 2.19
CA LYS A 71 -10.28 34.40 1.47
C LYS A 71 -8.88 33.79 1.58
N ILE A 72 -7.84 34.64 1.48
CA ILE A 72 -6.45 34.20 1.64
C ILE A 72 -6.22 33.66 3.05
N LYS A 73 -6.64 34.37 4.10
CA LYS A 73 -6.52 33.91 5.50
C LYS A 73 -7.22 32.58 5.74
N THR A 74 -8.42 32.40 5.20
CA THR A 74 -9.15 31.13 5.30
C THR A 74 -8.41 30.01 4.55
N ALA A 75 -7.91 30.28 3.35
CA ALA A 75 -7.15 29.30 2.58
C ALA A 75 -5.86 28.89 3.30
N GLU A 76 -5.13 29.83 3.90
CA GLU A 76 -3.93 29.57 4.69
C GLU A 76 -4.24 28.71 5.92
N THR A 77 -5.32 29.03 6.65
CA THR A 77 -5.74 28.28 7.85
C THR A 77 -6.15 26.84 7.48
N ASN A 78 -6.87 26.68 6.37
CA ASN A 78 -7.25 25.37 5.85
C ASN A 78 -6.02 24.57 5.43
N ASN A 79 -5.07 25.21 4.73
CA ASN A 79 -3.83 24.56 4.32
C ASN A 79 -3.01 24.11 5.54
N HIS A 80 -2.88 24.94 6.57
CA HIS A 80 -2.21 24.57 7.80
C HIS A 80 -2.86 23.36 8.49
N THR A 81 -4.19 23.34 8.56
CA THR A 81 -4.96 22.23 9.13
C THR A 81 -4.78 20.93 8.32
N LEU A 82 -4.78 21.04 6.99
CA LEU A 82 -4.55 19.90 6.09
C LEU A 82 -3.13 19.35 6.24
N GLN A 83 -2.11 20.22 6.35
CA GLN A 83 -0.73 19.81 6.59
C GLN A 83 -0.58 19.06 7.92
N ALA A 84 -1.19 19.58 9.00
CA ALA A 84 -1.17 18.92 10.30
C ALA A 84 -1.85 17.53 10.26
N THR A 85 -3.00 17.44 9.58
CA THR A 85 -3.75 16.19 9.44
C THR A 85 -2.99 15.17 8.60
N THR A 86 -2.37 15.61 7.49
CA THR A 86 -1.56 14.76 6.61
C THR A 86 -0.40 14.15 7.38
N LYS A 87 0.36 14.97 8.12
CA LYS A 87 1.47 14.50 8.95
C LYS A 87 1.01 13.46 9.99
N ARG A 88 -0.11 13.72 10.67
CA ARG A 88 -0.70 12.76 11.62
C ARG A 88 -1.07 11.43 10.96
N MET A 89 -1.62 11.47 9.74
CA MET A 89 -1.97 10.26 9.00
C MET A 89 -0.72 9.48 8.58
N GLU A 90 0.33 10.17 8.13
CA GLU A 90 1.62 9.55 7.80
C GLU A 90 2.21 8.82 9.02
N ASP A 91 2.21 9.47 10.19
CA ASP A 91 2.70 8.87 11.44
C ASP A 91 1.90 7.60 11.81
N GLN A 92 0.57 7.64 11.64
CA GLN A 92 -0.31 6.49 11.90
C GLN A 92 -0.05 5.34 10.93
N VAL A 93 0.13 5.63 9.64
CA VAL A 93 0.43 4.61 8.63
C VAL A 93 1.78 3.96 8.92
N GLN A 94 2.81 4.75 9.26
CA GLN A 94 4.11 4.20 9.64
C GLN A 94 4.02 3.32 10.89
N HIS A 95 3.26 3.75 11.91
CA HIS A 95 3.06 2.96 13.13
C HIS A 95 2.38 1.61 12.83
N ARG A 96 1.27 1.64 12.07
CA ARG A 96 0.55 0.41 11.70
C ARG A 96 1.38 -0.51 10.82
N THR A 97 2.17 0.03 9.90
CA THR A 97 3.06 -0.76 9.05
C THR A 97 4.10 -1.51 9.88
N LYS A 98 4.68 -0.86 10.90
CA LYS A 98 5.60 -1.52 11.84
C LYS A 98 4.91 -2.62 12.65
N GLN A 99 3.70 -2.36 13.15
CA GLN A 99 2.92 -3.37 13.87
C GLN A 99 2.60 -4.58 13.00
N ASN A 100 2.20 -4.37 11.75
CA ASN A 100 1.93 -5.44 10.80
C ASN A 100 3.20 -6.27 10.52
N ALA A 101 4.35 -5.63 10.35
CA ALA A 101 5.63 -6.35 10.18
C ALA A 101 5.96 -7.23 11.40
N ILE A 102 5.75 -6.71 12.62
CA ILE A 102 5.97 -7.48 13.85
C ILE A 102 5.00 -8.67 13.95
N MET A 103 3.72 -8.47 13.62
CA MET A 103 2.73 -9.55 13.63
C MET A 103 3.02 -10.60 12.56
N ALA A 104 3.43 -10.19 11.37
CA ALA A 104 3.82 -11.11 10.30
C ALA A 104 5.00 -11.99 10.72
N GLY A 105 6.05 -11.42 11.32
CA GLY A 105 7.17 -12.21 11.85
C GLY A 105 6.74 -13.18 12.95
N LYS A 106 5.85 -12.74 13.87
CA LYS A 106 5.30 -13.65 14.90
C LYS A 106 4.47 -14.79 14.31
N LEU A 107 3.72 -14.53 13.25
CA LEU A 107 2.94 -15.56 12.57
C LEU A 107 3.87 -16.56 11.88
N GLU A 108 4.90 -16.08 11.18
CA GLU A 108 5.90 -16.94 10.55
C GLU A 108 6.63 -17.82 11.60
N ASP A 109 7.00 -17.25 12.74
CA ASP A 109 7.60 -18.00 13.85
C ASP A 109 6.65 -19.06 14.43
N GLN A 110 5.36 -18.73 14.57
CA GLN A 110 4.34 -19.64 15.07
C GLN A 110 4.03 -20.76 14.07
N GLU A 111 3.86 -20.43 12.79
CA GLU A 111 3.66 -21.39 11.71
C GLU A 111 4.88 -22.30 11.58
N GLY A 112 6.08 -21.74 11.58
CA GLY A 112 7.32 -22.51 11.58
C GLY A 112 7.43 -23.43 12.78
N SER A 113 7.03 -22.97 13.98
CA SER A 113 7.05 -23.81 15.19
C SER A 113 6.00 -24.91 15.17
N ALA A 114 4.81 -24.64 14.63
CA ALA A 114 3.76 -25.64 14.46
C ALA A 114 4.19 -26.71 13.45
N LEU A 115 4.67 -26.29 12.28
CA LEU A 115 5.06 -27.20 11.19
C LEU A 115 6.32 -28.04 11.50
N ARG A 116 7.16 -27.63 12.45
CA ARG A 116 8.34 -28.42 12.87
C ARG A 116 7.96 -29.78 13.46
N ASN A 117 6.80 -29.87 14.09
CA ASN A 117 6.30 -31.12 14.66
C ASN A 117 5.46 -31.93 13.67
N ASP A 118 5.23 -31.38 12.47
CA ASP A 118 4.35 -31.93 11.45
C ASP A 118 5.18 -32.71 10.43
N ILE A 119 5.01 -34.03 10.40
CA ILE A 119 5.66 -34.89 9.40
C ILE A 119 4.64 -35.22 8.31
N ARG A 120 5.01 -34.94 7.06
CA ARG A 120 4.22 -35.29 5.88
C ARG A 120 4.68 -36.61 5.29
N VAL A 121 3.86 -37.66 5.41
CA VAL A 121 4.08 -38.95 4.74
C VAL A 121 3.38 -38.90 3.40
N VAL A 122 4.16 -39.02 2.32
CA VAL A 122 3.64 -39.02 0.94
C VAL A 122 3.69 -40.44 0.41
N GLY A 123 2.61 -40.82 -0.28
CA GLY A 123 2.58 -42.03 -1.07
C GLY A 123 1.92 -43.22 -0.38
N VAL A 124 1.06 -42.97 0.60
CA VAL A 124 0.21 -44.00 1.20
C VAL A 124 -1.06 -44.15 0.35
N PRO A 125 -1.32 -45.32 -0.27
CA PRO A 125 -2.52 -45.53 -1.08
C PRO A 125 -3.80 -45.32 -0.25
N GLU A 126 -4.87 -44.86 -0.89
CA GLU A 126 -6.16 -44.68 -0.22
C GLU A 126 -6.75 -46.02 0.24
N GLY A 127 -7.32 -46.06 1.44
CA GLY A 127 -8.00 -47.24 1.99
C GLY A 127 -7.09 -48.29 2.64
N THR A 128 -5.77 -48.12 2.65
CA THR A 128 -4.83 -49.04 3.35
C THR A 128 -4.95 -48.99 4.86
N GLU A 129 -5.48 -47.89 5.40
CA GLU A 129 -5.80 -47.71 6.81
C GLU A 129 -7.03 -48.53 7.24
N GLY A 130 -7.79 -49.06 6.26
CA GLY A 130 -8.92 -49.96 6.45
C GLY A 130 -10.23 -49.26 6.82
N ALA A 131 -11.36 -49.86 6.40
CA ALA A 131 -12.69 -49.52 6.91
C ALA A 131 -12.99 -50.20 8.28
N GLU A 132 -12.22 -51.24 8.62
CA GLU A 132 -12.27 -52.00 9.89
C GLU A 132 -10.87 -52.06 10.58
N GLY A 133 -9.93 -51.22 10.14
CA GLY A 133 -8.56 -51.18 10.65
C GLY A 133 -8.40 -50.34 11.93
N PRO A 134 -7.20 -50.35 12.55
CA PRO A 134 -6.89 -49.45 13.65
C PRO A 134 -6.97 -47.98 13.17
N SER A 135 -7.20 -47.03 14.09
CA SER A 135 -7.29 -45.61 13.74
C SER A 135 -6.08 -45.16 12.91
N VAL A 136 -6.28 -44.15 12.06
CA VAL A 136 -5.24 -43.60 11.17
C VAL A 136 -3.92 -43.36 11.93
N ASP A 137 -4.01 -42.86 13.17
CA ASP A 137 -2.86 -42.63 14.05
C ASP A 137 -2.03 -43.91 14.28
N LEU A 138 -2.69 -45.01 14.63
CA LEU A 138 -2.07 -46.30 14.92
C LEU A 138 -1.47 -46.94 13.67
N PHE A 139 -2.14 -46.81 12.53
CA PHE A 139 -1.60 -47.25 11.24
C PHE A 139 -0.27 -46.56 10.94
N VAL A 140 -0.19 -45.25 11.18
CA VAL A 140 1.04 -44.52 10.90
C VAL A 140 2.11 -44.78 11.93
N GLU A 141 1.74 -44.96 13.20
CA GLU A 141 2.68 -45.30 14.26
C GLU A 141 3.39 -46.62 13.92
N ASP A 142 2.61 -47.64 13.54
CA ASP A 142 3.14 -48.92 13.08
C ASP A 142 3.98 -48.78 11.80
N LEU A 143 3.50 -48.00 10.82
CA LEU A 143 4.23 -47.73 9.58
C LEU A 143 5.61 -47.10 9.87
N VAL A 144 5.68 -46.11 10.76
CA VAL A 144 6.93 -45.42 11.13
C VAL A 144 7.87 -46.37 11.87
N LEU A 145 7.37 -47.10 12.87
CA LEU A 145 8.16 -48.04 13.68
C LEU A 145 8.69 -49.23 12.85
N ASN A 146 7.90 -49.73 11.90
CA ASN A 146 8.32 -50.81 11.01
C ASN A 146 9.25 -50.32 9.89
N THR A 147 9.08 -49.06 9.46
CA THR A 147 9.90 -48.48 8.40
C THR A 147 11.28 -48.10 8.92
N ILE A 148 11.37 -47.39 10.03
CA ILE A 148 12.63 -46.86 10.55
C ILE A 148 13.15 -47.81 11.61
N ARG A 149 14.40 -48.28 11.45
CA ARG A 149 14.98 -49.32 12.31
C ARG A 149 14.73 -48.99 13.80
N PRO A 150 14.25 -49.96 14.62
CA PRO A 150 13.90 -49.74 16.04
C PRO A 150 15.02 -49.17 16.91
N LYS A 151 16.28 -49.24 16.46
CA LYS A 151 17.44 -48.69 17.15
C LYS A 151 17.55 -47.16 17.09
N ARG A 152 16.74 -46.48 16.26
CA ARG A 152 16.84 -45.04 16.00
C ARG A 152 15.65 -44.22 16.49
N ILE A 153 14.56 -44.87 16.90
CA ILE A 153 13.36 -44.20 17.40
C ILE A 153 13.12 -44.69 18.83
N SER A 154 12.77 -43.75 19.72
CA SER A 154 12.42 -44.05 21.10
C SER A 154 11.22 -45.00 21.16
N LYS A 155 11.22 -45.93 22.11
CA LYS A 155 10.03 -46.78 22.39
C LYS A 155 8.83 -45.96 22.87
N PHE A 156 9.04 -44.70 23.24
CA PHE A 156 8.01 -43.75 23.65
C PHE A 156 7.56 -42.83 22.51
N PHE A 157 7.93 -43.13 21.26
CA PHE A 157 7.38 -42.41 20.12
C PHE A 157 5.88 -42.67 20.06
N SER A 158 5.09 -41.60 20.11
CA SER A 158 3.66 -41.63 19.89
C SER A 158 3.27 -40.49 18.95
N ILE A 159 2.21 -40.73 18.19
CA ILE A 159 1.59 -39.76 17.30
C ILE A 159 0.36 -39.20 18.02
N GLU A 160 0.24 -37.87 18.08
CA GLU A 160 -0.90 -37.22 18.73
C GLU A 160 -2.13 -37.19 17.82
N ARG A 161 -1.89 -36.91 16.53
CA ARG A 161 -2.90 -36.84 15.50
C ARG A 161 -2.28 -37.18 14.15
N ALA A 162 -3.02 -37.93 13.36
CA ALA A 162 -2.77 -38.25 11.98
C ALA A 162 -4.07 -38.03 11.20
N HIS A 163 -3.96 -37.33 10.09
CA HIS A 163 -5.09 -37.15 9.20
C HIS A 163 -4.61 -37.02 7.75
N ARG A 164 -5.49 -37.40 6.82
CA ARG A 164 -5.26 -37.19 5.40
C ARG A 164 -5.49 -35.73 5.08
N VAL A 165 -4.53 -35.10 4.41
CA VAL A 165 -4.68 -33.73 3.93
C VAL A 165 -5.57 -33.77 2.68
N PRO A 166 -6.72 -33.09 2.65
CA PRO A 166 -7.57 -33.04 1.47
C PRO A 166 -6.80 -32.39 0.31
N ILE A 167 -6.50 -33.17 -0.72
CA ILE A 167 -5.91 -32.63 -1.95
C ILE A 167 -7.07 -32.20 -2.86
N PRO A 168 -7.12 -30.93 -3.30
CA PRO A 168 -8.07 -30.51 -4.33
C PRO A 168 -7.90 -31.40 -5.56
N HIS A 169 -9.01 -31.93 -6.11
CA HIS A 169 -9.04 -32.95 -7.17
C HIS A 169 -8.44 -32.54 -8.54
N GLN A 170 -7.55 -31.54 -8.61
CA GLN A 170 -7.03 -30.98 -9.86
C GLN A 170 -5.49 -30.87 -9.98
N ILE A 171 -4.70 -31.35 -9.01
CA ILE A 171 -3.24 -31.36 -9.17
C ILE A 171 -2.78 -32.73 -9.69
N GLN A 172 -2.87 -32.90 -11.00
CA GLN A 172 -2.15 -33.95 -11.71
C GLN A 172 -0.68 -33.52 -11.78
N GLU A 173 0.16 -34.20 -11.00
CA GLU A 173 1.63 -34.19 -10.98
C GLU A 173 2.35 -32.88 -11.38
N SER A 174 2.85 -32.16 -10.39
CA SER A 174 4.04 -31.34 -10.54
C SER A 174 5.08 -31.78 -9.50
N PRO A 175 6.37 -31.89 -9.86
CA PRO A 175 7.40 -32.34 -8.94
C PRO A 175 7.57 -31.28 -7.84
N LEU A 176 7.27 -31.65 -6.59
CA LEU A 176 7.40 -30.79 -5.43
C LEU A 176 8.86 -30.37 -5.25
N GLN A 177 9.09 -29.05 -5.33
CA GLN A 177 10.37 -28.43 -4.98
C GLN A 177 10.56 -28.50 -3.45
N ASN A 178 11.64 -29.18 -3.06
CA ASN A 178 12.15 -29.25 -1.69
C ASN A 178 12.13 -27.89 -0.99
N HIS A 179 11.52 -27.84 0.20
CA HIS A 179 11.74 -26.74 1.14
C HIS A 179 12.63 -27.25 2.27
N GLN A 180 13.69 -26.50 2.50
CA GLN A 180 14.83 -26.77 3.36
C GLN A 180 14.43 -26.51 4.82
N CYS A 181 14.72 -27.45 5.73
CA CYS A 181 14.53 -27.23 7.17
C CYS A 181 15.82 -27.54 7.95
N GLN A 182 16.23 -26.58 8.78
CA GLN A 182 17.37 -26.64 9.69
C GLN A 182 16.86 -26.93 11.11
N ASP A 183 16.76 -28.22 11.46
CA ASP A 183 17.43 -28.89 12.60
C ASP A 183 16.73 -30.22 12.95
N PHE A 184 17.39 -31.35 13.19
CA PHE A 184 18.18 -32.14 12.24
C PHE A 184 18.14 -33.64 12.60
N GLN A 185 17.85 -34.01 13.86
CA GLN A 185 18.19 -35.37 14.32
C GLN A 185 17.07 -36.40 14.23
N LEU A 186 15.85 -36.16 14.73
CA LEU A 186 14.79 -37.18 14.67
C LEU A 186 14.06 -37.17 13.32
N GLN A 187 13.59 -36.00 12.86
CA GLN A 187 12.99 -35.85 11.53
C GLN A 187 13.99 -36.20 10.42
N GLY A 188 15.25 -35.78 10.54
CA GLY A 188 16.31 -36.17 9.62
C GLY A 188 16.56 -37.68 9.60
N THR A 189 16.47 -38.36 10.74
CA THR A 189 16.62 -39.82 10.84
C THR A 189 15.42 -40.57 10.25
N ILE A 190 14.20 -40.07 10.48
CA ILE A 190 12.95 -40.60 9.92
C ILE A 190 12.97 -40.42 8.39
N LEU A 191 13.28 -39.22 7.89
CA LEU A 191 13.39 -38.92 6.46
C LEU A 191 14.52 -39.70 5.78
N GLN A 192 15.71 -39.80 6.39
CA GLN A 192 16.81 -40.62 5.83
C GLN A 192 16.47 -42.12 5.81
N GLY A 193 15.78 -42.62 6.84
CA GLY A 193 15.32 -44.02 6.91
C GLY A 193 14.25 -44.34 5.87
N LEU A 194 13.30 -43.42 5.64
CA LEU A 194 12.29 -43.54 4.60
C LEU A 194 12.90 -43.42 3.20
N GLN A 195 13.83 -42.49 2.98
CA GLN A 195 14.52 -42.31 1.70
C GLN A 195 15.37 -43.52 1.32
N THR A 196 16.02 -44.18 2.29
CA THR A 196 16.81 -45.40 2.02
C THR A 196 15.93 -46.57 1.63
N LYS A 197 14.80 -46.80 2.31
CA LYS A 197 13.84 -47.86 1.91
C LYS A 197 13.11 -47.57 0.60
N ALA A 198 12.78 -46.31 0.31
CA ALA A 198 12.17 -45.92 -0.96
C ALA A 198 13.10 -46.20 -2.14
N LYS A 199 14.41 -45.95 -1.98
CA LYS A 199 15.43 -46.25 -2.99
C LYS A 199 15.56 -47.76 -3.26
N ASP A 200 15.37 -48.59 -2.24
CA ASP A 200 15.35 -50.05 -2.35
C ASP A 200 14.04 -50.55 -3.00
N ALA A 201 12.89 -49.93 -2.70
CA ALA A 201 11.59 -50.30 -3.26
C ALA A 201 11.37 -49.85 -4.72
N LEU A 202 12.00 -48.75 -5.15
CA LEU A 202 11.93 -48.22 -6.52
C LEU A 202 12.62 -49.08 -7.59
N THR A 203 13.29 -50.18 -7.22
CA THR A 203 13.79 -51.17 -8.19
C THR A 203 12.76 -52.25 -8.56
N CYS A 204 11.56 -52.25 -7.97
CA CYS A 204 10.58 -53.30 -8.24
C CYS A 204 9.13 -52.79 -8.12
N LYS A 205 8.60 -52.17 -9.18
CA LYS A 205 7.27 -52.43 -9.79
C LYS A 205 6.80 -51.26 -10.66
N THR A 206 6.16 -51.65 -11.76
CA THR A 206 5.52 -50.83 -12.79
C THR A 206 4.44 -49.91 -12.23
N GLN A 207 4.48 -48.68 -12.73
CA GLN A 207 3.71 -47.50 -12.37
C GLN A 207 2.43 -47.46 -13.21
N SER A 208 1.30 -47.86 -12.63
CA SER A 208 -0.03 -47.46 -13.11
C SER A 208 -1.03 -47.67 -11.98
N ASP A 209 -1.74 -46.60 -11.61
CA ASP A 209 -2.89 -46.55 -10.69
C ASP A 209 -2.67 -46.47 -9.17
N PHE A 210 -1.64 -45.76 -8.70
CA PHE A 210 -1.57 -45.36 -7.30
C PHE A 210 -1.88 -43.87 -7.12
N ARG A 211 -3.02 -43.57 -6.47
CA ARG A 211 -3.31 -42.23 -5.94
C ARG A 211 -2.45 -42.00 -4.70
N TRP A 212 -1.48 -41.10 -4.83
CA TRP A 212 -0.58 -40.73 -3.76
C TRP A 212 -1.19 -39.57 -2.96
N GLN A 213 -1.28 -39.70 -1.64
CA GLN A 213 -1.73 -38.62 -0.75
C GLN A 213 -0.69 -38.27 0.31
N VAL A 214 -0.84 -37.06 0.88
CA VAL A 214 -0.02 -36.48 1.93
C VAL A 214 -0.74 -36.65 3.27
N MET A 215 -0.03 -37.15 4.27
CA MET A 215 -0.56 -37.37 5.61
C MET A 215 0.28 -36.62 6.64
N GLU A 216 -0.34 -35.77 7.46
CA GLU A 216 0.34 -34.96 8.49
C GLU A 216 0.33 -35.67 9.84
N LEU A 217 1.47 -35.69 10.52
CA LEU A 217 1.67 -36.32 11.83
C LEU A 217 2.17 -35.30 12.83
N TYR A 218 1.54 -35.22 14.00
CA TYR A 218 1.97 -34.36 15.10
C TYR A 218 2.74 -35.17 16.16
N HIS A 219 3.95 -34.73 16.52
CA HIS A 219 4.71 -35.30 17.64
C HIS A 219 4.79 -34.34 18.82
N THR A 220 4.41 -34.81 20.02
CA THR A 220 4.70 -34.08 21.26
C THR A 220 6.05 -34.52 21.81
N GLY A 221 7.05 -33.65 21.69
CA GLY A 221 8.30 -33.81 22.41
C GLY A 221 8.08 -33.63 23.92
N ARG A 222 7.49 -34.62 24.60
CA ARG A 222 7.62 -34.70 26.06
C ARG A 222 9.06 -35.06 26.35
N GLY A 223 9.85 -34.04 26.71
CA GLY A 223 11.18 -34.22 27.25
C GLY A 223 11.12 -35.26 28.37
N LEU A 224 11.87 -36.34 28.19
CA LEU A 224 12.20 -37.24 29.29
C LEU A 224 12.97 -36.39 30.30
N GLY A 225 12.31 -36.04 31.40
CA GLY A 225 12.99 -35.65 32.63
C GLY A 225 13.97 -36.77 32.95
N VAL A 226 15.24 -36.39 33.04
CA VAL A 226 16.32 -37.28 33.49
C VAL A 226 16.13 -37.45 34.99
N ASP A 227 15.75 -38.66 35.41
CA ASP A 227 15.97 -39.15 36.78
C ASP A 227 17.42 -39.70 36.89
#